data_AF-A0A210Q9F0-F1
#
_entry.id   AF-A0A210Q9F0-F1
#
_cell.length_a   1.000
_cell.length_b   1.000
_cell.length_c   1.000
_cell.angle_alpha   90.00
_cell.angle_beta   90.00
_cell.angle_gamma   90.00
#
_symmetry.space_group_name_H-M   'P 1'
#
loop_
_entity.id
_entity.type
_entity.pdbx_description
1 polymer ?
#
loop_
_entity_poly.entity_id
_entity_poly.type
_entity_poly.pdbx_seq_one_letter_code
_entity_poly.pdbx_strand_id
1 'polypeptide(L)'
;MPDLGKAAEVITTTERQLVKLARKHIPVSTATVQKPLQCSRAIHSSAVVQADYDKDENPPMGRFKVPKKKWFRYNDIVYPPQLPGEPRRPADVCHGRMDIKYSKDKLWYTAGMIRGMTIDEAMKQLTFSPHKGAHIILEVLKEAQQIAVEDHNVEFRYNLWIEESFVNKAKKMKAMGGSKVITVNSCHYYVRISEGKPPKHYFEPVKTGYQQMEEYIKSQRARKIKWSL
;
A
#
# COMPACT_ATOMS: atom_id res chain seq x y z
N MET A 1 50.95 37.36 6.67
CA MET A 1 49.64 36.72 6.47
C MET A 1 49.92 35.24 6.24
N PRO A 2 49.74 34.35 7.22
CA PRO A 2 50.05 32.93 7.05
C PRO A 2 48.96 32.21 6.24
N ASP A 3 49.40 31.40 5.27
CA ASP A 3 48.58 30.76 4.23
C ASP A 3 47.60 29.70 4.78
N LEU A 4 46.30 30.02 4.68
CA LEU A 4 45.18 29.14 5.05
C LEU A 4 45.11 27.83 4.22
N GLY A 5 45.79 27.76 3.07
CA GLY A 5 45.76 26.60 2.17
C GLY A 5 46.45 25.35 2.74
N LYS A 6 47.55 25.51 3.48
CA LYS A 6 48.30 24.39 4.05
C LYS A 6 47.56 23.71 5.20
N ALA A 7 46.71 24.43 5.92
CA ALA A 7 45.91 23.88 7.01
C ALA A 7 44.80 22.94 6.49
N ALA A 8 44.19 23.26 5.36
CA ALA A 8 43.12 22.44 4.77
C ALA A 8 43.64 21.09 4.21
N GLU A 9 44.84 21.07 3.64
CA GLU A 9 45.46 19.82 3.16
C GLU A 9 45.86 18.88 4.31
N VAL A 10 46.32 19.44 5.44
CA VAL A 10 46.65 18.64 6.63
C VAL A 10 45.39 17.99 7.23
N ILE A 11 44.26 18.72 7.29
CA ILE A 11 42.98 18.21 7.83
C ILE A 11 42.42 17.08 6.95
N THR A 12 42.46 17.21 5.63
CA THR A 12 41.97 16.14 4.73
C THR A 12 42.88 14.91 4.73
N THR A 13 44.17 15.07 5.01
CA THR A 13 45.14 13.97 5.09
C THR A 13 44.99 13.17 6.39
N THR A 14 44.73 13.84 7.52
CA THR A 14 44.48 13.17 8.82
C THR A 14 43.17 12.39 8.82
N GLU A 15 42.10 12.92 8.19
CA GLU A 15 40.83 12.18 8.04
C GLU A 15 40.98 10.92 7.17
N ARG A 16 41.78 10.99 6.10
CA ARG A 16 42.08 9.82 5.25
C ARG A 16 42.91 8.76 5.98
N GLN A 17 43.78 9.15 6.90
CA GLN A 17 44.55 8.21 7.73
C GLN A 17 43.68 7.53 8.80
N LEU A 18 42.72 8.24 9.40
CA LEU A 18 41.76 7.69 10.36
C LEU A 18 40.83 6.64 9.74
N VAL A 19 40.34 6.86 8.51
CA VAL A 19 39.50 5.88 7.79
C VAL A 19 40.28 4.62 7.40
N LYS A 20 41.59 4.74 7.10
CA LYS A 20 42.47 3.60 6.80
C LYS A 20 42.80 2.76 8.05
N LEU A 21 42.89 3.38 9.22
CA LEU A 21 43.11 2.69 10.50
C LEU A 21 41.83 1.99 11.00
N ALA A 22 40.65 2.56 10.78
CA ALA A 22 39.37 1.98 11.18
C ALA A 22 38.97 0.70 10.40
N ARG A 23 39.66 0.36 9.31
CA ARG A 23 39.39 -0.86 8.50
C ARG A 23 40.26 -2.07 8.85
N LYS A 24 41.25 -1.95 9.73
CA LYS A 24 42.26 -3.01 9.96
C LYS A 24 41.99 -3.96 11.13
N HIS A 25 40.94 -3.77 11.94
CA HIS A 25 40.57 -4.77 12.95
C HIS A 25 39.06 -4.85 13.18
N ILE A 26 38.43 -5.75 12.44
CA ILE A 26 37.19 -6.42 12.88
C ILE A 26 37.49 -7.92 12.77
N PRO A 27 37.69 -8.65 13.87
CA PRO A 27 37.87 -10.09 13.81
C PRO A 27 36.55 -10.75 13.42
N VAL A 28 36.49 -11.29 12.20
CA VAL A 28 35.41 -12.21 11.80
C VAL A 28 35.66 -13.52 12.53
N SER A 29 34.91 -13.73 13.61
CA SER A 29 34.81 -15.02 14.30
C SER A 29 34.33 -16.06 13.29
N THR A 30 35.25 -16.91 12.82
CA THR A 30 34.93 -18.15 12.12
C THR A 30 34.44 -19.16 13.15
N ALA A 31 33.16 -19.07 13.52
CA ALA A 31 32.50 -20.10 14.28
C ALA A 31 32.33 -21.35 13.38
N THR A 32 33.11 -22.39 13.68
CA THR A 32 32.93 -23.73 13.15
C THR A 32 31.50 -24.19 13.46
N VAL A 33 30.63 -24.25 12.44
CA VAL A 33 29.29 -24.84 12.57
C VAL A 33 29.46 -26.35 12.76
N GLN A 34 29.45 -26.80 14.01
CA GLN A 34 29.24 -28.20 14.31
C GLN A 34 27.83 -28.57 13.84
N LYS A 35 27.74 -29.46 12.84
CA LYS A 35 26.47 -30.04 12.39
C LYS A 35 25.81 -30.71 13.61
N PRO A 36 24.54 -30.41 13.94
CA PRO A 36 23.87 -31.16 14.99
C PRO A 36 23.71 -32.62 14.56
N LEU A 37 24.00 -33.52 15.51
CA LEU A 37 23.80 -34.96 15.40
C LEU A 37 22.36 -35.25 14.91
N GLN A 38 22.24 -36.08 13.89
CA GLN A 38 20.97 -36.61 13.43
C GLN A 38 20.33 -37.44 14.56
N CYS A 39 19.36 -36.86 15.25
CA CYS A 39 18.50 -37.62 16.15
C CYS A 39 17.30 -38.13 15.33
N SER A 40 17.44 -39.35 14.81
CA SER A 40 16.35 -40.12 14.25
C SER A 40 15.39 -40.58 15.35
N ARG A 41 14.28 -39.88 15.55
CA ARG A 41 13.06 -40.49 16.11
C ARG A 41 11.83 -39.90 15.44
N ALA A 42 11.21 -40.77 14.64
CA ALA A 42 9.87 -40.59 14.11
C ALA A 42 8.88 -40.39 15.27
N ILE A 43 8.17 -39.27 15.24
CA ILE A 43 6.84 -39.16 15.83
C ILE A 43 5.99 -38.51 14.74
N HIS A 44 5.26 -39.36 14.00
CA HIS A 44 4.16 -38.92 13.16
C HIS A 44 3.09 -38.30 14.07
N SER A 45 3.00 -36.97 14.08
CA SER A 45 1.73 -36.30 14.36
C SER A 45 1.26 -35.69 13.05
N SER A 46 0.20 -36.28 12.49
CA SER A 46 -0.52 -35.78 11.34
C SER A 46 -1.28 -34.50 11.70
N ALA A 47 -0.56 -33.42 11.99
CA ALA A 47 -1.12 -32.08 12.02
C ALA A 47 -0.92 -31.47 10.64
N VAL A 48 -1.69 -31.97 9.67
CA VAL A 48 -1.91 -31.26 8.41
C VAL A 48 -2.49 -29.90 8.82
N VAL A 49 -1.68 -28.86 8.70
CA VAL A 49 -2.16 -27.49 8.70
C VAL A 49 -3.11 -27.39 7.52
N GLN A 50 -4.42 -27.52 7.77
CA GLN A 50 -5.43 -27.04 6.84
C GLN A 50 -5.28 -25.52 6.80
N ALA A 51 -4.36 -25.06 5.95
CA ALA A 51 -4.52 -23.77 5.32
C ALA A 51 -5.86 -23.84 4.58
N ASP A 52 -6.74 -22.89 4.83
CA ASP A 52 -7.96 -22.71 4.05
C ASP A 52 -7.55 -22.62 2.57
N TYR A 53 -7.83 -23.71 1.85
CA TYR A 53 -7.56 -23.87 0.42
C TYR A 53 -8.65 -23.11 -0.34
N ASP A 54 -8.31 -21.94 -0.89
CA ASP A 54 -9.00 -21.45 -2.09
C ASP A 54 -8.74 -22.49 -3.20
N LYS A 55 -9.79 -23.18 -3.66
CA LYS A 55 -9.69 -24.37 -4.53
C LYS A 55 -9.25 -24.10 -5.97
N ASP A 56 -8.99 -22.84 -6.34
CA ASP A 56 -8.73 -22.48 -7.75
C ASP A 56 -7.26 -22.16 -8.10
N GLU A 57 -6.27 -22.34 -7.20
CA GLU A 57 -4.90 -21.86 -7.48
C GLU A 57 -3.72 -22.79 -7.06
N ASN A 58 -3.66 -24.06 -7.48
CA ASN A 58 -2.39 -24.81 -7.36
C ASN A 58 -2.18 -25.85 -8.49
N PRO A 59 -1.33 -25.59 -9.50
CA PRO A 59 -0.73 -26.65 -10.32
C PRO A 59 0.44 -27.34 -9.57
N PRO A 60 0.69 -28.63 -9.81
CA PRO A 60 1.71 -29.39 -9.09
C PRO A 60 3.12 -28.96 -9.49
N MET A 61 3.97 -28.76 -8.48
CA MET A 61 5.44 -28.79 -8.54
C MET A 61 6.09 -27.84 -9.57
N GLY A 62 6.37 -26.60 -9.15
CA GLY A 62 7.28 -25.70 -9.88
C GLY A 62 7.03 -24.24 -9.52
N ARG A 63 8.05 -23.58 -8.94
CA ARG A 63 8.14 -22.14 -8.62
C ARG A 63 6.79 -21.48 -8.34
N PHE A 64 6.43 -21.36 -7.06
CA PHE A 64 5.29 -20.56 -6.62
C PHE A 64 5.35 -19.18 -7.30
N LYS A 65 4.58 -18.99 -8.37
CA LYS A 65 4.38 -17.67 -8.96
C LYS A 65 3.48 -16.98 -7.94
N VAL A 66 4.10 -16.28 -6.98
CA VAL A 66 3.39 -15.29 -6.16
C VAL A 66 2.51 -14.50 -7.12
N PRO A 67 1.18 -14.53 -6.97
CA PRO A 67 0.32 -13.77 -7.87
C PRO A 67 0.81 -12.32 -7.81
N LYS A 68 1.19 -11.77 -8.98
CA LYS A 68 1.59 -10.37 -9.06
C LYS A 68 0.50 -9.56 -8.37
N LYS A 69 0.91 -8.74 -7.39
CA LYS A 69 0.01 -7.87 -6.61
C LYS A 69 -0.86 -7.09 -7.60
N LYS A 70 -2.13 -7.50 -7.77
CA LYS A 70 -3.01 -7.01 -8.85
C LYS A 70 -3.09 -5.47 -8.86
N TRP A 71 -2.98 -4.85 -7.69
CA TRP A 71 -3.04 -3.40 -7.52
C TRP A 71 -1.92 -2.63 -8.22
N PHE A 72 -0.66 -3.06 -8.12
CA PHE A 72 0.47 -2.31 -8.72
C PHE A 72 0.51 -2.46 -10.23
N ARG A 73 -0.13 -3.51 -10.78
CA ARG A 73 -0.22 -3.73 -12.23
C ARG A 73 -1.05 -2.68 -12.95
N TYR A 74 -1.89 -1.92 -12.23
CA TYR A 74 -2.65 -0.84 -12.82
C TYR A 74 -1.75 0.30 -13.33
N ASN A 75 -0.56 0.47 -12.73
CA ASN A 75 0.42 1.48 -13.20
C ASN A 75 1.11 1.05 -14.50
N ASP A 76 1.15 -0.25 -14.80
CA ASP A 76 1.75 -0.77 -16.04
C ASP A 76 0.80 -0.63 -17.25
N ILE A 77 -0.42 -0.15 -17.06
CA ILE A 77 -1.43 -0.05 -18.12
C ILE A 77 -1.12 1.15 -19.01
N VAL A 78 -0.78 0.85 -20.27
CA VAL A 78 -0.55 1.86 -21.30
C VAL A 78 -1.82 2.04 -22.12
N TYR A 79 -2.37 3.25 -22.09
CA TYR A 79 -3.55 3.61 -22.89
C TYR A 79 -3.17 4.00 -24.32
N PRO A 80 -4.09 3.87 -25.30
CA PRO A 80 -3.87 4.41 -26.63
C PRO A 80 -3.77 5.94 -26.61
N PRO A 81 -3.08 6.54 -27.60
CA PRO A 81 -2.96 7.98 -27.73
C PRO A 81 -4.34 8.63 -27.94
N GLN A 82 -4.52 9.84 -27.40
CA GLN A 82 -5.79 10.57 -27.51
C GLN A 82 -5.92 11.27 -28.87
N LEU A 83 -7.15 11.35 -29.36
CA LEU A 83 -7.46 12.09 -30.59
C LEU A 83 -7.52 13.61 -30.34
N PRO A 84 -7.20 14.45 -31.35
CA PRO A 84 -7.35 15.89 -31.23
C PRO A 84 -8.84 16.25 -31.08
N GLY A 85 -9.25 16.71 -29.90
CA GLY A 85 -10.63 17.06 -29.56
C GLY A 85 -11.23 16.23 -28.42
N GLU A 86 -10.59 15.13 -28.03
CA GLU A 86 -10.97 14.41 -26.81
C GLU A 86 -10.56 15.19 -25.56
N PRO A 87 -11.34 15.11 -24.47
CA PRO A 87 -10.93 15.71 -23.20
C PRO A 87 -9.64 15.07 -22.68
N ARG A 88 -8.83 15.87 -21.99
CA ARG A 88 -7.60 15.39 -21.35
C ARG A 88 -7.94 14.29 -20.34
N ARG A 89 -7.33 13.11 -20.52
CA ARG A 89 -7.46 11.99 -19.58
C ARG A 89 -6.68 12.28 -18.28
N PRO A 90 -7.28 12.19 -17.08
CA PRO A 90 -6.52 12.35 -15.84
C PRO A 90 -5.47 11.24 -15.70
N ALA A 91 -4.33 11.56 -15.10
CA ALA A 91 -3.35 10.56 -14.70
C ALA A 91 -3.77 9.92 -13.36
N ASP A 92 -3.84 8.59 -13.34
CA ASP A 92 -4.17 7.82 -12.14
C ASP A 92 -2.94 7.04 -11.67
N VAL A 93 -2.70 7.02 -10.36
CA VAL A 93 -1.56 6.34 -9.75
C VAL A 93 -2.04 5.42 -8.65
N CYS A 94 -1.75 4.13 -8.76
CA CYS A 94 -2.04 3.14 -7.75
C CYS A 94 -0.79 2.88 -6.89
N HIS A 95 -0.91 3.06 -5.58
CA HIS A 95 0.17 2.74 -4.64
C HIS A 95 -0.37 2.02 -3.40
N GLY A 96 0.52 1.49 -2.57
CA GLY A 96 0.12 0.88 -1.31
C GLY A 96 1.28 0.23 -0.56
N ARG A 97 1.00 -0.12 0.70
CA ARG A 97 1.94 -0.82 1.58
C ARG A 97 1.34 -2.14 2.04
N MET A 98 2.15 -3.18 2.01
CA MET A 98 1.74 -4.53 2.39
C MET A 98 2.31 -4.95 3.75
N ASP A 99 1.77 -6.03 4.30
CA ASP A 99 2.19 -6.65 5.56
C ASP A 99 2.38 -5.66 6.72
N ILE A 100 1.44 -4.72 6.82
CA ILE A 100 1.40 -3.75 7.89
C ILE A 100 0.92 -4.47 9.16
N LYS A 101 1.73 -4.46 10.22
CA LYS A 101 1.34 -4.95 11.54
C LYS A 101 0.35 -3.99 12.20
N TYR A 102 -0.92 -4.13 11.84
CA TYR A 102 -2.03 -3.35 12.37
C TYR A 102 -3.37 -4.08 12.15
N SER A 103 -4.42 -3.62 12.83
CA SER A 103 -5.76 -4.16 12.62
C SER A 103 -6.39 -3.53 11.37
N LYS A 104 -6.95 -4.37 10.49
CA LYS A 104 -7.64 -3.90 9.27
C LYS A 104 -8.75 -2.92 9.60
N ASP A 105 -9.60 -3.25 10.56
CA ASP A 105 -10.82 -2.48 10.82
C ASP A 105 -10.49 -1.09 11.37
N LYS A 106 -9.43 -0.98 12.19
CA LYS A 106 -8.92 0.31 12.67
C LYS A 106 -8.34 1.15 11.53
N LEU A 107 -7.55 0.52 10.64
CA LEU A 107 -6.98 1.23 9.49
C LEU A 107 -8.05 1.67 8.49
N TRP A 108 -9.13 0.88 8.36
CA TRP A 108 -10.23 1.16 7.45
C TRP A 108 -10.97 2.44 7.81
N TYR A 109 -11.13 2.77 9.09
CA TYR A 109 -11.69 4.06 9.50
C TYR A 109 -10.83 5.24 9.04
N THR A 110 -9.52 5.19 9.27
CA THR A 110 -8.60 6.24 8.82
C THR A 110 -8.53 6.33 7.30
N ALA A 111 -8.53 5.19 6.61
CA ALA A 111 -8.57 5.14 5.15
C ALA A 111 -9.88 5.71 4.60
N GLY A 112 -11.03 5.35 5.18
CA GLY A 112 -12.34 5.84 4.77
C GLY A 112 -12.50 7.34 4.94
N MET A 113 -11.91 7.90 6.00
CA MET A 113 -11.94 9.34 6.29
C MET A 113 -11.33 10.19 5.16
N ILE A 114 -10.25 9.73 4.53
CA ILE A 114 -9.52 10.51 3.51
C ILE A 114 -10.08 10.35 2.09
N ARG A 115 -11.11 9.52 1.87
CA ARG A 115 -11.70 9.32 0.54
C ARG A 115 -12.38 10.59 0.04
N GLY A 116 -12.12 10.95 -1.21
CA GLY A 116 -12.71 12.14 -1.83
C GLY A 116 -12.13 13.46 -1.33
N MET A 117 -11.08 13.44 -0.49
CA MET A 117 -10.33 14.64 -0.12
C MET A 117 -9.26 14.97 -1.16
N THR A 118 -8.87 16.24 -1.21
CA THR A 118 -7.59 16.62 -1.84
C THR A 118 -6.43 15.99 -1.08
N ILE A 119 -5.30 15.73 -1.76
CA ILE A 119 -4.16 15.13 -1.06
C ILE A 119 -3.65 16.04 0.08
N ASP A 120 -3.63 17.35 -0.14
CA ASP A 120 -3.12 18.29 0.86
C ASP A 120 -4.00 18.35 2.12
N GLU A 121 -5.33 18.30 1.97
CA GLU A 121 -6.23 18.16 3.13
C GLU A 121 -6.02 16.84 3.84
N ALA A 122 -5.94 15.73 3.10
CA ALA A 122 -5.71 14.42 3.69
C ALA A 122 -4.40 14.38 4.49
N MET A 123 -3.31 14.93 3.96
CA MET A 123 -2.03 15.03 4.66
C MET A 123 -2.13 15.87 5.94
N LYS A 124 -2.85 16.99 5.90
CA LYS A 124 -3.10 17.82 7.09
C LYS A 124 -3.87 17.04 8.16
N GLN A 125 -4.97 16.37 7.78
CA GLN A 125 -5.77 15.57 8.71
C GLN A 125 -4.97 14.42 9.34
N LEU A 126 -4.16 13.73 8.53
CA LEU A 126 -3.35 12.60 8.99
C LEU A 126 -2.20 13.03 9.91
N THR A 127 -1.66 14.24 9.71
CA THR A 127 -0.57 14.77 10.54
C THR A 127 -0.99 14.94 12.00
N PHE A 128 -2.23 15.37 12.24
CA PHE A 128 -2.75 15.61 13.60
C PHE A 128 -3.52 14.43 14.19
N SER A 129 -3.67 13.32 13.44
CA SER A 129 -4.36 12.15 13.94
C SER A 129 -3.47 11.37 14.93
N PRO A 130 -3.97 11.00 16.13
CA PRO A 130 -3.19 10.28 17.14
C PRO A 130 -3.01 8.79 16.82
N HIS A 131 -3.57 8.31 15.71
CA HIS A 131 -3.55 6.90 15.36
C HIS A 131 -2.25 6.51 14.65
N LYS A 132 -1.63 5.40 15.09
CA LYS A 132 -0.48 4.79 14.38
C LYS A 132 -0.75 4.57 12.88
N GLY A 133 -1.98 4.19 12.53
CA GLY A 133 -2.38 3.98 11.14
C GLY A 133 -2.30 5.26 10.29
N ALA A 134 -2.49 6.43 10.88
CA ALA A 134 -2.44 7.69 10.16
C ALA A 134 -1.03 8.02 9.68
N HIS A 135 -0.01 7.80 10.51
CA HIS A 135 1.39 7.99 10.12
C HIS A 135 1.78 7.07 8.96
N ILE A 136 1.32 5.81 8.97
CA ILE A 136 1.59 4.85 7.90
C ILE A 136 0.95 5.31 6.58
N ILE A 137 -0.30 5.77 6.63
CA ILE A 137 -1.01 6.28 5.44
C ILE A 137 -0.33 7.55 4.92
N LEU A 138 0.11 8.45 5.81
CA LEU A 138 0.79 9.68 5.45
C LEU A 138 2.10 9.42 4.71
N GLU A 139 2.89 8.42 5.12
CA GLU A 139 4.07 7.98 4.36
C GLU A 139 3.67 7.46 2.97
N VAL A 140 2.65 6.60 2.89
CA VAL A 140 2.17 6.06 1.61
C VAL A 140 1.67 7.16 0.66
N LEU A 141 1.00 8.20 1.17
CA LEU A 141 0.56 9.32 0.34
C LEU A 141 1.73 10.16 -0.18
N LYS A 142 2.79 10.36 0.62
CA LYS A 142 4.00 11.06 0.18
C LYS A 142 4.75 10.26 -0.89
N GLU A 143 4.88 8.95 -0.70
CA GLU A 143 5.45 8.04 -1.70
C GLU A 143 4.63 8.06 -3.00
N ALA A 144 3.30 8.02 -2.90
CA ALA A 144 2.41 8.07 -4.06
C ALA A 144 2.52 9.41 -4.84
N GLN A 145 2.60 10.55 -4.13
CA GLN A 145 2.86 11.84 -4.77
C GLN A 145 4.19 11.86 -5.53
N GLN A 146 5.23 11.27 -4.94
CA GLN A 146 6.54 11.21 -5.58
C GLN A 146 6.49 10.40 -6.88
N ILE A 147 5.89 9.21 -6.83
CA ILE A 147 5.68 8.33 -8.00
C ILE A 147 4.83 9.02 -9.08
N ALA A 148 3.84 9.84 -8.68
CA ALA A 148 3.00 10.56 -9.62
C ALA A 148 3.79 11.59 -10.45
N VAL A 149 4.69 12.32 -9.81
CA VAL A 149 5.52 13.35 -10.48
C VAL A 149 6.64 12.71 -11.30
N GLU A 150 7.32 11.71 -10.72
CA GLU A 150 8.50 11.09 -11.34
C GLU A 150 8.13 10.16 -12.49
N ASP A 151 7.17 9.24 -12.28
CA ASP A 151 6.90 8.15 -13.23
C ASP A 151 5.67 8.39 -14.12
N HIS A 152 4.65 9.09 -13.62
CA HIS A 152 3.34 9.26 -14.30
C HIS A 152 3.15 10.65 -14.92
N ASN A 153 4.21 11.46 -14.97
CA ASN A 153 4.25 12.78 -15.61
C ASN A 153 3.16 13.76 -15.11
N VAL A 154 2.83 13.73 -13.82
CA VAL A 154 1.95 14.73 -13.21
C VAL A 154 2.72 16.01 -12.91
N GLU A 155 2.28 17.13 -13.49
CA GLU A 155 2.95 18.44 -13.32
C GLU A 155 2.79 19.00 -11.89
N PHE A 156 1.56 19.00 -11.37
CA PHE A 156 1.24 19.65 -10.10
C PHE A 156 0.96 18.65 -8.99
N ARG A 157 1.81 18.66 -7.96
CA ARG A 157 1.68 17.82 -6.74
C ARG A 157 0.37 18.02 -5.99
N TYR A 158 -0.17 19.23 -6.02
CA TYR A 158 -1.39 19.60 -5.30
C TYR A 158 -2.66 19.31 -6.11
N ASN A 159 -2.57 19.17 -7.43
CA ASN A 159 -3.72 18.90 -8.31
C ASN A 159 -4.04 17.41 -8.35
N LEU A 160 -4.13 16.82 -7.17
CA LEU A 160 -4.36 15.39 -6.96
C LEU A 160 -5.41 15.21 -5.87
N TRP A 161 -6.23 14.19 -6.03
CA TRP A 161 -7.24 13.82 -5.06
C TRP A 161 -7.29 12.31 -4.87
N ILE A 162 -7.82 11.89 -3.73
CA ILE A 162 -7.86 10.47 -3.35
C ILE A 162 -9.16 9.86 -3.88
N GLU A 163 -9.03 9.08 -4.95
CA GLU A 163 -10.16 8.40 -5.59
C GLU A 163 -10.55 7.14 -4.82
N GLU A 164 -9.60 6.24 -4.58
CA GLU A 164 -9.85 5.01 -3.84
C GLU A 164 -8.87 4.88 -2.68
N SER A 165 -9.37 4.49 -1.51
CA SER A 165 -8.53 4.10 -0.39
C SER A 165 -9.15 2.91 0.33
N PHE A 166 -8.44 1.80 0.42
CA PHE A 166 -9.00 0.61 1.06
C PHE A 166 -7.93 -0.23 1.76
N VAL A 167 -8.43 -1.12 2.61
CA VAL A 167 -7.61 -1.96 3.46
C VAL A 167 -8.06 -3.40 3.32
N ASN A 168 -7.11 -4.28 2.99
CA ASN A 168 -7.34 -5.72 2.89
C ASN A 168 -6.73 -6.47 4.07
N LYS A 169 -7.30 -7.64 4.38
CA LYS A 169 -6.72 -8.57 5.35
C LYS A 169 -5.43 -9.14 4.75
N ALA A 170 -4.36 -9.20 5.52
CA ALA A 170 -3.15 -9.92 5.15
C ALA A 170 -3.11 -11.29 5.83
N LYS A 171 -2.06 -12.06 5.53
CA LYS A 171 -1.80 -13.34 6.22
C LYS A 171 -1.69 -13.10 7.72
N LYS A 172 -2.53 -13.77 8.49
CA LYS A 172 -2.48 -13.74 9.95
C LYS A 172 -1.47 -14.76 10.44
N MET A 173 -0.62 -14.35 11.38
CA MET A 173 0.28 -15.27 12.05
C MET A 173 -0.42 -15.79 13.31
N LYS A 174 -0.56 -17.10 13.42
CA LYS A 174 -1.11 -17.76 14.61
C LYS A 174 0.04 -18.41 15.37
N ALA A 175 0.09 -18.20 16.67
CA ALA A 175 1.02 -18.86 17.58
C ALA A 175 0.24 -19.53 18.72
N MET A 176 0.67 -20.71 19.15
CA MET A 176 0.11 -21.34 20.36
C MET A 176 0.80 -20.77 21.60
N GLY A 177 0.01 -20.18 22.49
CA GLY A 177 0.42 -19.78 23.84
C GLY A 177 -0.31 -20.64 24.86
N GLY A 178 0.25 -21.81 25.18
CA GLY A 178 -0.42 -22.81 26.02
C GLY A 178 -1.70 -23.35 25.34
N SER A 179 -2.85 -23.22 26.01
CA SER A 179 -4.15 -23.65 25.49
C SER A 179 -4.85 -22.63 24.57
N LYS A 180 -4.28 -21.44 24.39
CA LYS A 180 -4.88 -20.36 23.59
C LYS A 180 -4.10 -20.09 22.31
N VAL A 181 -4.81 -19.81 21.22
CA VAL A 181 -4.21 -19.39 19.95
C VAL A 181 -4.14 -17.87 19.89
N ILE A 182 -2.93 -17.32 19.93
CA ILE A 182 -2.69 -15.88 19.76
C ILE A 182 -2.58 -15.60 18.27
N THR A 183 -3.42 -14.69 17.77
CA THR A 183 -3.40 -14.29 16.36
C THR A 183 -2.86 -12.88 16.21
N VAL A 184 -1.73 -12.75 15.54
CA VAL A 184 -1.18 -11.46 15.11
C VAL A 184 -1.80 -11.11 13.77
N ASN A 185 -2.58 -10.03 13.76
CA ASN A 185 -3.20 -9.51 12.56
C ASN A 185 -2.23 -8.61 11.80
N SER A 186 -2.19 -8.81 10.50
CA SER A 186 -1.55 -7.91 9.54
C SER A 186 -2.58 -7.48 8.50
N CYS A 187 -2.34 -6.34 7.86
CA CYS A 187 -3.20 -5.79 6.82
C CYS A 187 -2.39 -5.20 5.66
N HIS A 188 -3.07 -4.93 4.57
CA HIS A 188 -2.54 -4.21 3.41
C HIS A 188 -3.32 -2.92 3.24
N TYR A 189 -2.65 -1.81 2.96
CA TYR A 189 -3.27 -0.54 2.64
C TYR A 189 -2.97 -0.19 1.18
N TYR A 190 -4.00 0.24 0.47
CA TYR A 190 -3.93 0.61 -0.93
C TYR A 190 -4.61 1.97 -1.14
N VAL A 191 -4.05 2.74 -2.06
CA VAL A 191 -4.56 4.04 -2.46
C VAL A 191 -4.48 4.17 -3.99
N ARG A 192 -5.49 4.80 -4.58
CA ARG A 192 -5.45 5.35 -5.93
C ARG A 192 -5.62 6.85 -5.81
N ILE A 193 -4.67 7.59 -6.37
CA ILE A 193 -4.76 9.04 -6.51
C ILE A 193 -4.97 9.36 -7.98
N SER A 194 -5.82 10.34 -8.26
CA SER A 194 -6.17 10.77 -9.61
C SER A 194 -5.88 12.26 -9.77
N GLU A 195 -5.50 12.66 -10.97
CA GLU A 195 -5.27 14.05 -11.34
C GLU A 195 -6.57 14.86 -11.37
N GLY A 196 -6.54 16.06 -10.82
CA GLY A 196 -7.63 17.02 -10.84
C GLY A 196 -8.18 17.38 -9.48
N LYS A 197 -9.34 18.04 -9.50
CA LYS A 197 -10.08 18.41 -8.29
C LYS A 197 -10.99 17.26 -7.86
N PRO A 198 -11.19 17.05 -6.55
CA PRO A 198 -12.13 16.05 -6.08
C PRO A 198 -13.54 16.36 -6.60
N PRO A 199 -14.35 15.33 -6.89
CA PRO A 199 -15.75 15.51 -7.25
C PRO A 199 -16.49 16.16 -6.07
N LYS A 200 -17.46 17.03 -6.38
CA LYS A 200 -18.25 17.74 -5.35
C LYS A 200 -18.92 16.78 -4.36
N HIS A 201 -19.37 15.64 -4.87
CA HIS A 201 -19.98 14.59 -4.08
C HIS A 201 -19.24 13.29 -4.40
N TYR A 202 -18.43 12.81 -3.46
CA TYR A 202 -17.74 11.52 -3.58
C TYR A 202 -18.73 10.36 -3.51
N PHE A 203 -19.65 10.44 -2.54
CA PHE A 203 -20.80 9.55 -2.47
C PHE A 203 -22.00 10.24 -3.10
N GLU A 204 -22.91 9.44 -3.65
CA GLU A 204 -24.18 9.95 -4.15
C GLU A 204 -24.89 10.73 -3.03
N PRO A 205 -25.24 12.00 -3.27
CA PRO A 205 -25.96 12.78 -2.27
C PRO A 205 -27.32 12.15 -2.01
N VAL A 206 -27.83 12.35 -0.80
CA VAL A 206 -29.19 11.90 -0.46
C VAL A 206 -30.17 12.59 -1.40
N LYS A 207 -30.93 11.80 -2.16
CA LYS A 207 -31.91 12.29 -3.13
C LYS A 207 -32.96 13.15 -2.42
N THR A 208 -33.30 14.30 -3.01
CA THR A 208 -34.36 15.17 -2.51
C THR A 208 -35.72 14.46 -2.61
N GLY A 209 -36.69 14.80 -1.75
CA GLY A 209 -38.04 14.20 -1.79
C GLY A 209 -38.71 14.29 -3.17
N TYR A 210 -38.54 15.41 -3.88
CA TYR A 210 -39.03 15.55 -5.27
C TYR A 210 -38.38 14.57 -6.24
N GLN A 211 -37.06 14.36 -6.13
CA GLN A 211 -36.34 13.41 -6.98
C GLN A 211 -36.76 11.96 -6.68
N GLN A 212 -36.95 11.63 -5.39
CA GLN A 212 -37.46 10.33 -4.98
C GLN A 212 -38.89 10.10 -5.51
N MET A 213 -39.75 11.13 -5.47
CA MET A 213 -41.09 11.08 -6.03
C MET A 213 -41.06 10.87 -7.55
N GLU A 214 -40.21 11.59 -8.26
CA GLU A 214 -40.06 11.45 -9.72
C GLU A 214 -39.55 10.06 -10.11
N GLU A 215 -38.53 9.56 -9.41
CA GLU A 215 -38.02 8.19 -9.58
C GLU A 215 -39.11 7.16 -9.29
N TYR A 216 -39.90 7.37 -8.24
CA TYR A 216 -41.05 6.52 -7.94
C TYR A 216 -42.07 6.55 -9.07
N ILE A 217 -42.51 7.72 -9.54
CA ILE A 217 -43.44 7.86 -10.67
C ILE A 217 -42.88 7.17 -11.93
N LYS A 218 -41.59 7.37 -12.23
CA LYS A 218 -40.90 6.71 -13.34
C LYS A 218 -40.93 5.20 -13.19
N SER A 219 -40.66 4.68 -12.00
CA SER A 219 -40.75 3.24 -11.71
C SER A 219 -42.17 2.71 -11.91
N GLN A 220 -43.19 3.46 -11.49
CA GLN A 220 -44.60 3.07 -11.65
C GLN A 220 -45.01 3.04 -13.12
N ARG A 221 -44.53 3.99 -13.94
CA ARG A 221 -44.79 4.07 -15.39
C ARG A 221 -44.04 2.98 -16.18
N ALA A 222 -42.85 2.61 -15.73
CA ALA A 222 -42.04 1.56 -16.35
C ALA A 222 -42.55 0.14 -16.04
N ARG A 223 -43.56 -0.02 -15.17
CA ARG A 223 -44.14 -1.33 -14.87
C ARG A 223 -44.86 -1.87 -16.10
N LYS A 224 -44.37 -3.00 -16.59
CA LYS A 224 -45.05 -3.85 -17.57
C LYS A 224 -45.63 -5.08 -16.88
N ILE A 225 -46.67 -5.66 -17.49
CA ILE A 225 -47.19 -6.96 -17.04
C ILE A 225 -46.04 -7.97 -17.18
N LYS A 226 -45.69 -8.63 -16.09
CA LYS A 226 -44.66 -9.65 -16.11
C LYS A 226 -45.19 -10.86 -16.89
N TRP A 227 -44.38 -11.40 -17.79
CA TRP A 227 -44.68 -12.63 -18.55
C TRP A 227 -45.80 -12.52 -19.60
N SER A 228 -46.18 -11.31 -20.01
CA SER A 228 -46.99 -11.11 -21.22
C SER A 228 -46.09 -10.64 -22.38
N LEU A 229 -46.47 -11.00 -23.61
CA LEU A 229 -45.87 -10.47 -24.84
C LEU A 229 -46.05 -8.95 -24.93
#